data_AF-A0A498SLM0-F1
#
_entry.id   AF-A0A498SLM0-F1
#
_cell.length_a   1.000
_cell.length_b   1.000
_cell.length_c   1.000
_cell.angle_alpha   90.00
_cell.angle_beta   90.00
_cell.angle_gamma   90.00
#
_symmetry.space_group_name_H-M   'P 1'
#
loop_
_entity.id
_entity.type
_entity.pdbx_description
1 polymer ?
#
loop_
_entity_poly.entity_id
_entity_poly.type
_entity_poly.pdbx_seq_one_letter_code
_entity_poly.pdbx_strand_id
1 'polypeptide(L)' 'MGLISASLVTMLLVWIAYFVIKKLKSILKQISEVQGPPTWPLIGNLHQFHFKPDEFFEQAQGLAYMLQARGERICRVW' A
#
# COMPACT_ATOMS: atom_id res chain seq x y z
N MET A 1 -13.50 39.35 -11.18
CA MET A 1 -14.21 38.04 -11.18
C MET A 1 -13.27 36.86 -11.41
N GLY A 2 -12.45 36.83 -12.48
CA GLY A 2 -11.59 35.67 -12.81
C GLY A 2 -10.52 35.30 -11.75
N LEU A 3 -9.97 36.29 -11.04
CA LEU A 3 -8.96 36.07 -10.00
C LEU A 3 -9.55 35.41 -8.74
N ILE A 4 -10.80 35.76 -8.40
CA ILE A 4 -11.53 35.20 -7.25
C ILE A 4 -11.98 33.77 -7.55
N SER A 5 -12.42 33.49 -8.79
CA SER A 5 -12.76 32.13 -9.19
C SER A 5 -11.52 31.23 -9.24
N ALA A 6 -10.39 31.73 -9.75
CA ALA A 6 -9.15 30.96 -9.81
C ALA A 6 -8.61 30.61 -8.41
N SER A 7 -8.68 31.55 -7.45
CA SER A 7 -8.23 31.31 -6.08
C SER A 7 -9.12 30.29 -5.36
N LEU A 8 -10.45 30.35 -5.54
CA LEU A 8 -11.40 29.37 -5.00
C LEU A 8 -11.13 27.95 -5.54
N VAL A 9 -10.92 27.81 -6.85
CA VAL A 9 -10.61 26.50 -7.45
C VAL A 9 -9.29 25.96 -6.91
N THR A 10 -8.27 26.80 -6.79
CA THR A 10 -6.97 26.40 -6.26
C THR A 10 -7.09 25.93 -4.81
N MET A 11 -7.83 26.67 -3.99
CA MET A 11 -8.07 26.31 -2.59
C MET A 11 -8.79 24.97 -2.48
N LEU A 12 -9.79 24.72 -3.33
CA LEU A 12 -10.51 23.45 -3.37
C LEU A 12 -9.57 22.28 -3.73
N LEU A 13 -8.73 22.45 -4.76
CA LEU A 13 -7.77 21.43 -5.18
C LEU A 13 -6.74 21.12 -4.10
N VAL A 14 -6.20 22.14 -3.43
CA VAL A 14 -5.27 21.98 -2.31
C VAL A 14 -5.95 21.24 -1.16
N TRP A 15 -7.20 21.55 -0.85
CA TRP A 15 -7.95 20.89 0.22
C TRP A 15 -8.19 19.40 -0.10
N ILE A 16 -8.58 19.08 -1.33
CA ILE A 16 -8.74 17.70 -1.80
C ILE A 16 -7.42 16.95 -1.73
N ALA A 17 -6.34 17.53 -2.25
CA ALA A 17 -5.01 16.91 -2.21
C ALA A 17 -4.54 16.65 -0.77
N TYR A 18 -4.72 17.63 0.14
CA TYR A 18 -4.40 17.48 1.55
C TYR A 18 -5.20 16.34 2.20
N PHE A 19 -6.51 16.25 1.91
CA PHE A 19 -7.37 15.19 2.43
C PHE A 19 -6.91 13.80 1.96
N VAL A 20 -6.61 13.68 0.66
CA VAL A 20 -6.10 12.44 0.04
C VAL A 20 -4.77 12.02 0.68
N ILE A 21 -3.81 12.94 0.82
CA ILE A 21 -2.51 12.68 1.45
C ILE A 21 -2.69 12.23 2.90
N LYS A 22 -3.57 12.89 3.66
CA LYS A 22 -3.83 12.55 5.07
C LYS A 22 -4.41 11.14 5.20
N LYS A 23 -5.34 10.77 4.33
CA LYS A 23 -5.91 9.41 4.28
C LYS A 23 -4.86 8.36 3.88
N LEU A 24 -4.07 8.62 2.83
CA LEU A 24 -2.98 7.76 2.41
C LEU A 24 -1.97 7.52 3.53
N LYS A 25 -1.57 8.57 4.25
CA LYS A 25 -0.64 8.45 5.38
C LYS A 25 -1.19 7.56 6.49
N SER A 26 -2.48 7.65 6.79
CA SER A 26 -3.13 6.79 7.78
C SER A 26 -3.14 5.33 7.36
N ILE A 27 -3.46 5.05 6.10
CA ILE A 27 -3.49 3.69 5.54
C ILE A 27 -2.07 3.12 5.49
N LEU A 28 -1.10 3.87 4.98
CA LEU A 28 0.30 3.46 4.91
C LEU A 28 0.88 3.15 6.29
N LYS A 29 0.51 3.94 7.33
CA LYS A 29 0.91 3.65 8.70
C LYS A 29 0.38 2.30 9.18
N GLN A 30 -0.86 1.95 8.88
CA GLN A 30 -1.43 0.66 9.26
C GLN A 30 -0.80 -0.50 8.46
N ILE A 31 -0.54 -0.29 7.16
CA ILE A 31 0.10 -1.28 6.29
C ILE A 31 1.57 -1.50 6.71
N SER A 32 2.27 -0.48 7.19
CA SER A 32 3.67 -0.61 7.62
C SER A 32 3.85 -1.45 8.89
N GLU A 33 2.81 -1.60 9.72
CA GLU A 33 2.84 -2.47 10.90
C GLU A 33 2.76 -3.97 10.53
N VAL A 34 2.26 -4.29 9.34
CA VAL A 34 2.20 -5.68 8.83
C VAL A 34 3.58 -6.08 8.33
N GLN A 35 4.10 -7.26 8.65
CA GLN A 35 5.39 -7.69 8.11
C GLN A 35 5.40 -7.80 6.57
N GLY A 36 6.59 -7.66 5.97
CA GLY A 36 6.84 -7.76 4.53
C GLY A 36 7.21 -6.42 3.88
N PRO A 37 7.58 -6.41 2.59
CA PRO A 37 7.99 -5.20 1.89
C PRO A 37 6.82 -4.22 1.70
N PRO A 38 7.08 -2.91 1.62
CA PRO A 38 6.05 -1.91 1.36
C PRO A 38 5.38 -2.14 -0.02
N THR A 39 4.13 -2.61 -0.01
CA THR A 39 3.28 -2.71 -1.20
C THR A 39 2.92 -1.32 -1.69
N TRP A 40 2.96 -1.09 -3.00
CA TRP A 40 2.36 0.13 -3.57
C TRP A 40 0.86 0.13 -3.29
N PRO A 41 0.30 1.18 -2.65
CA PRO A 41 -1.08 1.18 -2.18
C PRO A 41 -2.13 1.09 -3.30
N LEU A 42 -1.76 1.36 -4.56
CA LEU A 42 -2.66 1.37 -5.71
C LEU A 42 -2.58 0.11 -6.59
N ILE A 43 -1.41 -0.54 -6.68
CA ILE A 43 -1.18 -1.65 -7.63
C ILE A 43 -0.98 -2.97 -6.89
N GLY A 44 -0.55 -2.93 -5.62
CA GLY A 44 -0.14 -4.12 -4.88
C GLY A 44 1.07 -4.81 -5.51
N ASN A 45 1.38 -6.00 -5.01
CA ASN A 45 2.46 -6.87 -5.50
C ASN A 45 1.94 -7.96 -6.44
N LEU A 46 0.77 -7.77 -7.07
CA LEU A 46 0.15 -8.81 -7.91
C LEU A 46 1.04 -9.27 -9.07
N HIS A 47 1.89 -8.38 -9.58
CA HIS A 47 2.88 -8.67 -10.63
C HIS A 47 4.09 -9.48 -10.15
N GLN A 48 4.29 -9.61 -8.83
CA GLN A 48 5.40 -10.34 -8.21
C GLN A 48 5.02 -11.78 -7.88
N PHE A 49 3.74 -12.17 -8.05
CA PHE A 49 3.34 -13.56 -7.98
C PHE A 49 3.94 -14.35 -9.15
N HIS A 50 4.73 -15.35 -8.81
CA HIS A 50 5.26 -16.29 -9.77
C HIS A 50 4.32 -17.50 -9.83
N PHE A 51 3.75 -17.76 -11.00
CA PHE A 51 2.79 -18.84 -11.20
C PHE A 51 3.43 -20.14 -11.70
N LYS A 52 4.76 -20.17 -11.87
CA LYS A 52 5.44 -21.44 -12.11
C LYS A 52 5.40 -22.27 -10.81
N PRO A 53 5.16 -23.59 -10.90
CA PRO A 53 4.97 -24.42 -9.72
C PRO A 53 6.11 -24.31 -8.69
N ASP A 54 7.36 -24.39 -9.13
CA ASP A 54 8.52 -24.38 -8.24
C ASP A 54 8.67 -23.02 -7.51
N GLU A 55 8.58 -21.93 -8.27
CA GLU A 55 8.66 -20.55 -7.75
C GLU A 55 7.49 -20.25 -6.78
N PHE A 56 6.29 -20.77 -7.06
CA PHE A 56 5.13 -20.64 -6.18
C PHE A 56 5.31 -21.39 -4.85
N PHE A 57 5.87 -22.61 -4.89
CA PHE A 57 6.13 -23.39 -3.68
C PHE A 57 7.17 -22.70 -2.78
N GLU A 58 8.23 -22.14 -3.36
CA GLU A 58 9.22 -21.35 -2.61
C GLU A 58 8.61 -20.09 -1.99
N GLN A 59 7.76 -19.36 -2.74
CA GLN A 59 7.02 -18.21 -2.22
C GLN A 59 6.11 -18.60 -1.04
N ALA A 60 5.38 -19.72 -1.14
CA ALA A 60 4.50 -20.21 -0.08
C ALA A 60 5.28 -20.62 1.19
N GLN A 61 6.43 -21.28 1.04
CA GLN A 61 7.31 -21.62 2.17
C GLN A 61 7.88 -20.36 2.84
N GLY A 62 8.36 -19.39 2.05
CA GLY A 62 8.83 -18.11 2.57
C GLY A 62 7.75 -17.37 3.37
N LEU A 63 6.51 -17.39 2.87
CA LEU A 63 5.36 -16.81 3.56
C LEU A 63 5.08 -17.50 4.91
N ALA A 64 5.12 -18.84 4.93
CA ALA A 64 4.91 -19.62 6.15
C ALA A 64 5.97 -19.29 7.22
N TYR A 65 7.24 -19.15 6.84
CA TYR A 65 8.30 -18.73 7.75
C TYR A 65 8.09 -17.32 8.30
N MET A 66 7.65 -16.36 7.47
CA MET A 66 7.35 -15.00 7.92
C MET A 66 6.21 -14.96 8.95
N LEU A 67 5.16 -15.74 8.72
CA LEU A 67 4.03 -15.88 9.65
C LEU A 67 4.48 -16.53 10.97
N GLN A 68 5.28 -17.59 10.91
CA GLN A 68 5.79 -18.30 12.08
C GLN A 68 6.73 -17.43 12.93
N ALA A 69 7.61 -16.65 12.31
CA ALA A 69 8.69 -15.92 13.02
C ALA A 69 8.18 -14.89 14.05
N ARG A 70 6.99 -14.32 13.85
CA ARG A 70 6.38 -13.36 14.80
C ARG A 70 4.97 -13.73 15.27
N GLY A 71 4.50 -14.94 14.93
CA GLY A 71 3.14 -15.37 15.24
C GLY A 71 2.06 -14.50 14.58
N GLU A 72 2.38 -13.88 13.45
CA GLU A 72 1.44 -13.03 12.72
C GLU A 72 0.45 -13.87 11.91
N ARG A 73 -0.77 -13.36 11.76
CA ARG A 73 -1.83 -14.02 10.97
C ARG A 73 -1.94 -13.48 9.55
N ILE A 74 -1.26 -12.38 9.27
CA ILE A 74 -1.31 -11.64 8.02
C ILE A 74 0.11 -11.12 7.77
N CYS A 75 0.62 -11.29 6.55
CA CYS A 75 1.86 -10.68 6.09
C CYS A 75 1.68 -10.14 4.67
N ARG A 76 2.52 -9.19 4.26
CA ARG A 76 2.54 -8.63 2.91
C ARG A 76 3.27 -9.59 1.99
N VAL A 77 2.58 -10.02 0.93
CA VAL A 77 3.12 -10.97 -0.05
C VAL A 77 3.92 -10.22 -1.10
N TRP A 78 5.06 -10.81 -1.51
CA TRP A 78 5.83 -10.45 -2.70
C TRP A 78 5.40 -11.41 -3.82
#